data_AF-A0A7X9AH10-F1
#
_entry.id   AF-A0A7X9AH10-F1
#
_cell.length_a   1.000
_cell.length_b   1.000
_cell.length_c   1.000
_cell.angle_alpha   90.00
_cell.angle_beta   90.00
_cell.angle_gamma   90.00
#
_symmetry.space_group_name_H-M   'P 1'
#
loop_
_entity.id
_entity.type
_entity.pdbx_description
1 polymer ?
#
loop_
_entity_poly.entity_id
_entity_poly.type
_entity_poly.pdbx_seq_one_letter_code
_entity_poly.pdbx_strand_id
1 'polypeptide(L)'
;MKKIYAIKLVNGKPTTIHEFRNKEALISYASSKIYEEATNTLTINELIKTIGLERIYSKEVKKFNKLYKDGKIGWLVHLTPFNF
;
A
#
# COMPACT_ATOMS: atom_id res chain seq x y z
N MET A 1 4.41 5.17 15.28
CA MET A 1 4.81 4.68 13.94
C MET A 1 3.94 5.36 12.88
N LYS A 2 4.49 5.67 11.69
CA LYS A 2 3.76 6.35 10.61
C LYS A 2 3.15 5.31 9.66
N LYS A 3 1.84 5.43 9.39
CA LYS A 3 1.13 4.66 8.36
C LYS A 3 1.71 4.96 6.98
N ILE A 4 1.73 3.96 6.10
CA ILE A 4 2.16 4.08 4.71
C ILE A 4 0.92 3.87 3.84
N TYR A 5 0.72 4.74 2.86
CA TYR A 5 -0.42 4.66 1.96
C TYR A 5 0.07 4.49 0.52
N ALA A 6 -0.61 3.62 -0.22
CA ALA A 6 -0.41 3.44 -1.64
C ALA A 6 -1.76 3.29 -2.35
N ILE A 7 -1.78 3.46 -3.67
CA ILE A 7 -2.96 3.31 -4.51
C ILE A 7 -2.67 2.30 -5.62
N LYS A 8 -3.66 1.46 -5.94
CA LYS A 8 -3.66 0.66 -7.14
C LYS A 8 -4.27 1.46 -8.29
N LEU A 9 -3.51 1.62 -9.37
CA LEU A 9 -4.02 2.19 -10.61
C LEU A 9 -4.34 1.09 -11.62
N VAL A 10 -5.47 1.22 -12.31
CA VAL A 10 -5.83 0.39 -13.47
C VAL A 10 -6.19 1.35 -14.59
N ASN A 11 -5.49 1.24 -15.73
CA ASN A 11 -5.65 2.18 -16.85
C ASN A 11 -5.51 3.65 -16.43
N GLY A 12 -4.54 3.95 -15.55
CA GLY A 12 -4.30 5.30 -15.01
C GLY A 12 -5.35 5.80 -14.00
N LYS A 13 -6.37 5.00 -13.67
CA LYS A 13 -7.44 5.37 -12.72
C LYS A 13 -7.24 4.69 -11.37
N PRO A 14 -7.39 5.42 -10.25
CA PRO A 14 -7.32 4.82 -8.92
C PRO A 14 -8.48 3.86 -8.71
N THR A 15 -8.19 2.68 -8.17
CA THR A 15 -9.17 1.62 -7.92
C THR A 15 -9.24 1.20 -6.46
N THR A 16 -8.10 1.19 -5.76
CA THR A 16 -8.04 0.73 -4.36
C THR A 16 -6.94 1.48 -3.60
N ILE A 17 -7.26 1.97 -2.40
CA ILE A 17 -6.28 2.45 -1.42
C ILE A 17 -5.74 1.27 -0.64
N HIS A 18 -4.42 1.18 -0.51
CA HIS A 18 -3.73 0.25 0.36
C HIS A 18 -3.13 1.03 1.54
N GLU A 19 -3.63 0.76 2.75
CA GLU A 19 -3.08 1.31 4.00
C GLU A 19 -2.23 0.24 4.69
N PHE A 20 -0.94 0.48 4.83
CA PHE A 20 -0.03 -0.36 5.61
C PHE A 20 0.22 0.30 6.96
N ARG A 21 -0.05 -0.41 8.07
CA ARG A 21 0.11 0.16 9.42
C ARG A 21 1.54 0.59 9.73
N ASN A 22 2.52 -0.14 9.21
CA ASN A 22 3.95 0.06 9.41
C ASN A 22 4.77 -0.52 8.24
N LYS A 23 6.10 -0.41 8.32
CA LYS A 23 7.00 -0.92 7.28
C LYS A 23 6.93 -2.44 7.21
N GLU A 24 6.77 -3.12 8.34
CA GLU A 24 6.71 -4.57 8.46
C GLU A 24 5.48 -5.15 7.74
N ALA A 25 4.32 -4.49 7.83
CA ALA A 25 3.13 -4.88 7.07
C ALA A 25 3.34 -4.71 5.55
N LEU A 26 4.07 -3.68 5.13
CA LEU A 26 4.43 -3.49 3.72
C LEU A 26 5.39 -4.58 3.24
N ILE A 27 6.43 -4.89 4.02
CA ILE A 27 7.39 -5.96 3.69
C ILE A 27 6.65 -7.29 3.60
N SER A 28 5.85 -7.65 4.61
CA SER A 28 5.08 -8.91 4.62
C SER A 28 4.17 -9.03 3.39
N TYR A 29 3.44 -7.97 3.05
CA TYR A 29 2.61 -7.96 1.85
C TYR A 29 3.47 -8.10 0.58
N ALA A 30 4.61 -7.42 0.49
CA ALA A 30 5.51 -7.52 -0.65
C ALA A 30 6.12 -8.92 -0.79
N SER A 31 6.60 -9.54 0.29
CA SER A 31 7.12 -10.91 0.28
C SER A 31 6.08 -11.95 -0.11
N SER A 32 4.78 -11.68 0.10
CA SER A 32 3.70 -12.56 -0.40
C SER A 32 3.51 -12.48 -1.93
N LYS A 33 4.12 -11.50 -2.59
CA LYS A 33 3.95 -11.20 -4.02
C LYS A 33 5.24 -11.36 -4.83
N ILE A 34 6.40 -11.28 -4.18
CA ILE A 34 7.73 -11.38 -4.78
C ILE A 34 8.67 -12.21 -3.91
N TYR A 35 9.82 -12.63 -4.44
CA TYR A 35 10.85 -13.34 -3.68
C TYR A 35 11.35 -12.51 -2.47
N GLU A 36 11.35 -13.15 -1.30
CA GLU A 36 11.55 -12.52 0.02
C GLU A 36 12.91 -11.83 0.17
N GLU A 37 13.99 -12.40 -0.39
CA GLU A 37 15.35 -11.84 -0.32
C GLU A 37 15.45 -10.44 -0.95
N ALA A 38 14.61 -10.14 -1.95
CA ALA A 38 14.60 -8.83 -2.60
C ALA A 38 13.90 -7.74 -1.77
N THR A 39 13.15 -8.08 -0.71
CA THR A 39 12.31 -7.11 0.00
C THR A 39 13.02 -6.36 1.12
N ASN A 40 14.03 -6.97 1.75
CA ASN A 40 14.68 -6.40 2.94
C ASN A 40 15.68 -5.28 2.62
N THR A 41 16.18 -5.22 1.39
CA THR A 41 17.16 -4.21 0.92
C THR A 41 16.49 -2.98 0.28
N LEU A 42 15.20 -3.08 -0.07
CA LEU A 42 14.47 -2.03 -0.78
C LEU A 42 13.92 -0.94 0.15
N THR A 43 13.90 0.29 -0.35
CA THR A 43 13.19 1.40 0.29
C THR A 43 11.67 1.22 0.21
N ILE A 44 10.90 1.96 1.03
CA ILE A 44 9.43 1.93 0.98
C ILE A 44 8.89 2.23 -0.42
N ASN A 45 9.51 3.17 -1.14
CA ASN A 45 9.05 3.54 -2.48
C ASN A 45 9.29 2.42 -3.49
N GLU A 46 10.44 1.76 -3.41
CA GLU A 46 10.77 0.64 -4.28
C GLU A 46 9.86 -0.55 -3.98
N LEU A 47 9.66 -0.89 -2.70
CA LEU A 47 8.73 -1.94 -2.27
C LEU A 47 7.32 -1.72 -2.86
N ILE A 48 6.79 -0.51 -2.73
CA ILE A 48 5.46 -0.13 -3.25
C ILE A 48 5.40 -0.27 -4.78
N LYS A 49 6.44 0.18 -5.50
CA LYS A 49 6.50 0.04 -6.97
C LYS A 49 6.58 -1.42 -7.41
N THR A 50 7.37 -2.23 -6.72
CA THR A 50 7.56 -3.65 -7.04
C THR A 50 6.26 -4.45 -6.93
N ILE A 51 5.38 -4.09 -5.99
CA ILE A 51 4.04 -4.69 -5.86
C ILE A 51 2.97 -4.05 -6.77
N GLY A 52 3.38 -3.21 -7.73
CA GLY A 52 2.49 -2.59 -8.71
C GLY A 52 1.55 -1.53 -8.12
N LEU A 53 1.98 -0.85 -7.05
CA LEU A 53 1.24 0.23 -6.42
C LEU A 53 1.98 1.57 -6.58
N GLU A 54 1.26 2.67 -6.39
CA GLU A 54 1.84 4.01 -6.34
C GLU A 54 1.73 4.61 -4.94
N ARG A 55 2.83 5.17 -4.44
CA ARG A 55 2.84 5.78 -3.11
C ARG A 55 2.03 7.07 -3.11
N ILE A 56 1.17 7.23 -2.10
CA ILE A 56 0.43 8.48 -1.88
C ILE A 56 0.74 9.02 -0.49
N TYR A 57 0.80 10.34 -0.36
CA TYR A 57 1.07 11.00 0.92
C TYR A 57 -0.24 11.35 1.65
N SER A 58 -0.18 11.55 2.96
CA SER A 58 -1.36 11.82 3.80
C SER A 58 -2.24 12.99 3.30
N LYS A 59 -1.63 13.99 2.64
CA LYS A 59 -2.36 15.11 2.03
C LYS A 59 -3.27 14.65 0.86
N GLU A 60 -2.82 13.66 0.10
CA GLU A 60 -3.54 13.09 -1.03
C GLU A 60 -4.57 12.04 -0.58
N VAL A 61 -4.33 11.38 0.56
CA VAL A 61 -5.28 10.42 1.14
C VAL A 61 -6.66 11.05 1.34
N LYS A 62 -6.75 12.34 1.70
CA LYS A 62 -8.05 13.04 1.81
C LYS A 62 -8.84 13.04 0.49
N LYS A 63 -8.16 13.19 -0.65
CA LYS A 63 -8.77 13.16 -1.99
C LYS A 63 -9.33 11.77 -2.28
N PHE A 64 -8.55 10.73 -2.02
CA PHE A 64 -8.97 9.34 -2.26
C PHE A 64 -10.02 8.87 -1.25
N ASN A 65 -10.00 9.35 -0.01
CA ASN A 65 -11.04 9.07 0.98
C ASN A 65 -12.42 9.55 0.53
N LYS A 66 -12.49 10.71 -0.16
CA LYS A 66 -13.74 11.15 -0.77
C LYS A 66 -14.22 10.16 -1.83
N LEU A 67 -13.33 9.70 -2.71
CA LEU A 67 -13.66 8.68 -3.72
C LEU A 67 -14.13 7.36 -3.11
N TYR A 68 -13.52 6.95 -1.99
CA TYR A 68 -13.95 5.76 -1.23
C TYR A 68 -15.35 5.93 -0.64
N LYS A 69 -15.62 7.07 0.02
CA LYS A 69 -16.96 7.38 0.56
C LYS A 69 -18.05 7.47 -0.52
N ASP A 70 -17.67 7.91 -1.73
CA ASP A 70 -18.54 7.91 -2.90
C ASP A 70 -18.73 6.50 -3.52
N GLY A 71 -18.10 5.45 -2.98
CA GLY A 71 -18.18 4.08 -3.51
C GLY A 71 -17.41 3.85 -4.82
N LYS A 72 -16.53 4.77 -5.22
CA LYS A 72 -15.81 4.72 -6.51
C LYS A 72 -14.54 3.86 -6.48
N ILE A 73 -13.95 3.68 -5.30
CA ILE A 73 -12.73 2.90 -5.09
C ILE A 73 -12.83 2.09 -3.80
N GLY A 74 -12.04 1.02 -3.68
CA GLY A 74 -11.92 0.24 -2.46
C GLY A 74 -10.90 0.80 -1.46
N TRP A 75 -10.91 0.28 -0.24
CA TRP A 75 -9.88 0.53 0.78
C TRP A 75 -9.50 -0.79 1.45
N LEU A 76 -8.21 -1.13 1.39
CA LEU A 76 -7.63 -2.33 2.00
C LEU A 76 -6.63 -1.93 3.07
N VAL A 77 -6.82 -2.48 4.28
CA VAL A 77 -5.93 -2.25 5.42
C VAL A 77 -5.07 -3.48 5.64
N HIS A 78 -3.76 -3.30 5.58
CA HIS A 78 -2.74 -4.33 5.76
C HIS A 78 -2.18 -4.23 7.17
N LEU A 79 -2.38 -5.31 7.92
CA LEU A 79 -1.88 -5.47 9.27
C LEU A 79 -0.53 -6.19 9.24
N THR A 80 0.27 -5.94 10.27
CA THR A 80 1.48 -6.74 10.49
C THR A 80 1.03 -8.17 10.80
N PRO A 81 1.62 -9.22 10.18
CA PRO A 81 1.30 -10.59 10.55
C PRO A 81 1.58 -10.77 12.04
N PHE A 82 0.61 -11.29 12.78
CA PHE A 82 0.85 -11.76 14.14
C PHE A 82 1.66 -13.05 14.02
N ASN A 83 2.96 -12.98 14.32
CA ASN A 83 3.71 -14.18 14.64
C ASN A 83 3.18 -14.68 15.99
N PHE A 84 2.36 -15.73 15.95
CA PHE A 84 2.03 -16.56 17.10
C PHE A 84 3.14 -17.59 17.32
#